data_AF-A0A497AV42-F1
#
_entry.id   AF-A0A497AV42-F1
#
_cell.length_a   1.000
_cell.length_b   1.000
_cell.length_c   1.000
_cell.angle_alpha   90.00
_cell.angle_beta   90.00
_cell.angle_gamma   90.00
#
_symmetry.space_group_name_H-M   'P 1'
#
loop_
_entity.id
_entity.type
_entity.pdbx_description
1 polymer ?
#
loop_
_entity_poly.entity_id
_entity_poly.type
_entity_poly.pdbx_seq_one_letter_code
_entity_poly.pdbx_strand_id
1 'polypeptide(L)'
;MVWKGGFYVRHPEWGHWVLRMRIQSHEPSNRLFLNGHFVGYLPVKDYTYAWVSATFPISVHFLRRGYNELVIRAGHVAPDFQDPDFTWDEVLFRGIVLEREGRLSLRSKLKR
;
A
#
# COMPACT_ATOMS: atom_id res chain seq x y z
N MET A 1 6.81 -11.87 5.88
CA MET A 1 6.45 -10.43 6.04
C MET A 1 7.53 -9.61 5.36
N VAL A 2 7.19 -8.66 4.49
CA VAL A 2 8.20 -7.93 3.68
C VAL A 2 8.56 -6.59 4.31
N TRP A 3 7.57 -5.84 4.79
CA TRP A 3 7.82 -4.53 5.37
C TRP A 3 6.70 -4.10 6.33
N LYS A 4 7.07 -3.23 7.27
CA LYS A 4 6.17 -2.60 8.24
C LYS A 4 6.57 -1.15 8.45
N GLY A 5 5.58 -0.26 8.49
CA GLY A 5 5.79 1.16 8.78
C GLY A 5 4.62 1.79 9.50
N GLY A 6 4.94 2.79 10.33
CA GLY A 6 3.96 3.48 11.16
C GLY A 6 3.73 4.93 10.74
N PHE A 7 2.52 5.43 10.99
CA PHE A 7 2.18 6.85 10.82
C PHE A 7 1.09 7.27 11.82
N TYR A 8 0.89 8.58 11.99
CA TYR A 8 -0.07 9.12 12.94
C TYR A 8 -1.22 9.83 12.24
N VAL A 9 -2.46 9.57 12.68
CA VAL A 9 -3.68 10.24 12.21
C VAL A 9 -4.40 10.87 13.39
N ARG A 10 -4.67 12.17 13.33
CA ARG A 10 -5.35 12.88 14.44
C ARG A 10 -6.86 12.71 14.42
N HIS A 11 -7.47 12.80 13.24
CA HIS A 11 -8.93 12.81 13.05
C HIS A 11 -9.32 11.94 11.85
N PRO A 12 -9.32 10.61 12.00
CA PRO A 12 -9.68 9.69 10.92
C PRO A 12 -11.11 9.94 10.40
N GLU A 13 -12.01 10.40 11.26
CA GLU A 13 -13.42 10.67 10.95
C GLU A 13 -13.66 11.86 10.02
N TRP A 14 -12.64 12.70 9.77
CA TRP A 14 -12.81 13.94 9.01
C TRP A 14 -12.66 13.81 7.50
N GLY A 15 -12.52 12.62 6.93
CA GLY A 15 -12.41 12.54 5.48
C GLY A 15 -12.51 11.17 4.86
N HIS A 16 -12.64 11.19 3.54
CA HIS A 16 -12.37 10.06 2.69
C HIS A 16 -10.85 9.97 2.52
N TRP A 17 -10.27 8.85 2.93
CA TRP A 17 -8.83 8.66 2.94
C TRP A 17 -8.41 7.83 1.74
N VAL A 18 -7.25 8.17 1.19
CA VAL A 18 -6.66 7.45 0.07
C VAL A 18 -5.18 7.22 0.39
N LEU A 19 -4.75 5.97 0.30
CA LEU A 19 -3.35 5.60 0.37
C LEU A 19 -2.78 5.51 -1.04
N ARG A 20 -1.67 6.21 -1.28
CA ARG A 20 -0.95 6.22 -2.55
C ARG A 20 0.46 5.71 -2.34
N MET A 21 0.98 4.96 -3.31
CA MET A 21 2.37 4.53 -3.35
C MET A 21 2.79 4.18 -4.77
N ARG A 22 4.10 4.05 -4.99
CA ARG A 22 4.68 3.47 -6.21
C ARG A 22 5.34 2.15 -5.89
N ILE A 23 5.12 1.13 -6.71
CA ILE A 23 5.50 -0.26 -6.44
C ILE A 23 6.21 -0.87 -7.66
N GLN A 24 7.17 -1.75 -7.41
CA GLN A 24 7.59 -2.83 -8.29
C GLN A 24 7.31 -4.13 -7.55
N SER A 25 6.50 -5.00 -8.15
CA SER A 25 6.06 -6.26 -7.56
C SER A 25 5.80 -7.22 -8.70
N HIS A 26 6.22 -8.48 -8.56
CA HIS A 26 6.03 -9.50 -9.59
C HIS A 26 5.01 -10.55 -9.17
N GLU A 27 4.73 -10.66 -7.88
CA GLU A 27 3.80 -11.64 -7.33
C GLU A 27 2.39 -11.04 -7.10
N PRO A 28 1.34 -11.53 -7.79
CA PRO A 28 -0.05 -11.03 -7.65
C PRO A 28 -0.66 -11.26 -6.27
N SER A 29 -0.16 -12.22 -5.50
CA SER A 29 -0.70 -12.52 -4.16
C SER A 29 -0.09 -11.65 -3.05
N ASN A 30 0.69 -10.62 -3.41
CA ASN A 30 1.16 -9.59 -2.49
C ASN A 30 0.02 -8.80 -1.87
N ARG A 31 0.07 -8.61 -0.56
CA ARG A 31 -1.06 -8.07 0.21
C ARG A 31 -0.66 -6.88 1.07
N LEU A 32 -1.56 -5.90 1.11
CA LEU A 32 -1.47 -4.72 1.95
C LEU A 32 -2.45 -4.82 3.12
N PHE A 33 -1.96 -4.53 4.32
CA PHE A 33 -2.75 -4.47 5.53
C PHE A 33 -2.58 -3.13 6.24
N LEU A 34 -3.66 -2.63 6.85
CA LEU A 34 -3.66 -1.45 7.70
C LEU A 34 -4.29 -1.80 9.04
N ASN A 35 -3.52 -1.65 10.13
CA ASN A 35 -3.96 -2.01 11.48
C ASN A 35 -4.51 -3.45 11.60
N GLY A 36 -4.01 -4.37 10.78
CA GLY A 36 -4.46 -5.76 10.69
C GLY A 36 -5.59 -6.02 9.70
N HIS A 37 -6.24 -4.98 9.17
CA HIS A 37 -7.29 -5.12 8.16
C HIS A 37 -6.70 -5.27 6.76
N PHE A 38 -7.23 -6.20 5.97
CA PHE A 38 -6.86 -6.35 4.57
C PHE A 38 -7.37 -5.16 3.76
N VAL A 39 -6.45 -4.47 3.07
CA VAL A 39 -6.77 -3.31 2.22
C VAL A 39 -6.94 -3.74 0.77
N GLY A 40 -6.06 -4.62 0.28
CA GLY A 40 -6.07 -5.05 -1.11
C GLY A 40 -4.78 -5.75 -1.53
N TYR A 41 -4.79 -6.26 -2.74
CA TYR A 41 -3.60 -6.81 -3.40
C TYR A 41 -2.75 -5.70 -4.00
N LEU A 42 -1.42 -5.88 -4.00
CA LEU A 42 -0.52 -4.97 -4.71
C LEU A 42 -0.60 -5.25 -6.22
N PRO A 43 -0.57 -4.21 -7.07
CA PRO A 43 -0.54 -4.40 -8.51
C PRO A 43 0.78 -5.07 -8.92
N VAL A 44 0.66 -5.98 -9.88
CA VAL A 44 1.81 -6.60 -10.54
C VAL A 44 2.32 -5.65 -11.62
N LYS A 45 3.63 -5.48 -11.67
CA LYS A 45 4.31 -4.76 -12.74
C LYS A 45 4.18 -5.56 -14.04
N ASP A 46 3.64 -4.94 -15.07
CA ASP A 46 3.90 -5.33 -16.45
C ASP A 46 5.24 -4.67 -16.87
N TYR A 47 6.13 -5.42 -17.53
CA TYR A 47 7.51 -4.99 -17.82
C TYR A 47 7.63 -3.66 -18.62
N THR A 48 6.51 -3.09 -19.01
CA THR A 48 6.29 -1.79 -19.64
C THR A 48 6.78 -0.60 -18.82
N TYR A 49 6.68 -0.63 -17.48
CA TYR A 49 7.06 0.51 -16.63
C TYR A 49 7.93 0.11 -15.45
N ALA A 50 8.92 0.96 -15.14
CA ALA A 50 9.77 0.74 -13.97
C ALA A 50 9.03 0.91 -12.64
N TRP A 51 7.90 1.60 -12.54
CA TRP A 51 7.16 1.75 -11.27
C TRP A 51 5.66 1.90 -11.55
N VAL A 52 4.84 1.09 -10.91
CA VAL A 52 3.37 1.15 -10.99
C VAL A 52 2.83 2.05 -9.88
N SER A 53 1.92 2.96 -10.20
CA SER A 53 1.22 3.76 -9.20
C SER A 53 0.03 2.98 -8.65
N ALA A 54 -0.02 2.82 -7.32
CA ALA A 54 -1.11 2.16 -6.62
C ALA A 54 -1.88 3.17 -5.77
N THR A 55 -3.20 3.07 -5.80
CA THR A 55 -4.13 3.94 -5.06
C THR A 55 -5.18 3.05 -4.39
N PHE A 56 -5.30 3.17 -3.08
CA PHE A 56 -6.24 2.39 -2.27
C PHE A 56 -7.17 3.33 -1.51
N PRO A 57 -8.50 3.26 -1.70
CA PRO A 57 -9.43 3.94 -0.81
C PRO A 57 -9.35 3.28 0.57
N ILE A 58 -9.21 4.10 1.61
CA ILE A 58 -9.07 3.63 3.00
C ILE A 58 -10.33 3.97 3.77
N SER A 59 -11.00 2.93 4.26
CA SER A 59 -12.13 3.07 5.19
C SER A 59 -11.66 3.73 6.48
N VAL A 60 -12.45 4.68 6.99
CA VAL A 60 -12.23 5.30 8.31
C VAL A 60 -12.13 4.25 9.42
N HIS A 61 -12.86 3.14 9.31
CA HIS A 61 -12.87 2.06 10.29
C HIS A 61 -11.53 1.30 10.37
N PHE A 62 -10.68 1.41 9.35
CA PHE A 62 -9.35 0.81 9.37
C PHE A 62 -8.33 1.72 10.06
N LEU A 63 -8.66 2.99 10.28
CA LEU A 63 -7.80 3.97 10.91
C LEU A 63 -8.09 4.11 12.39
N ARG A 64 -7.04 4.39 13.15
CA ARG A 64 -7.08 4.71 14.57
C ARG A 64 -6.69 6.17 14.76
N ARG A 65 -7.28 6.82 15.76
CA ARG A 65 -6.73 8.07 16.28
C ARG A 65 -5.37 7.77 16.94
N GLY A 66 -4.33 8.48 16.52
CA GLY A 66 -2.95 8.21 16.94
C GLY A 66 -2.21 7.29 15.96
N TYR A 67 -1.48 6.32 16.49
CA TYR A 67 -0.60 5.45 15.72
C TYR A 67 -1.40 4.45 14.85
N ASN A 68 -0.96 4.33 13.61
CA ASN A 68 -1.46 3.39 12.61
C ASN A 68 -0.28 2.64 12.01
N GLU A 69 -0.50 1.37 11.69
CA GLU A 69 0.52 0.48 11.16
C GLU A 69 0.13 -0.05 9.79
N LEU A 70 1.00 0.13 8.82
CA LEU A 70 0.89 -0.45 7.49
C LEU A 70 1.84 -1.64 7.38
N VAL A 71 1.33 -2.77 6.89
CA VAL A 71 2.10 -4.00 6.69
C VAL A 71 1.95 -4.47 5.25
N ILE A 72 3.08 -4.74 4.61
CA ILE A 72 3.14 -5.38 3.29
C ILE A 72 3.62 -6.82 3.49
N ARG A 73 2.87 -7.77 2.94
CA ARG A 73 3.19 -9.20 3.00
C ARG A 73 3.44 -9.73 1.60
N ALA A 74 4.56 -10.42 1.45
CA ALA A 74 4.86 -11.24 0.29
C ALA A 74 3.69 -12.20 0.06
N GLY A 75 3.26 -12.28 -1.19
CA GLY A 75 2.50 -13.40 -1.68
C GLY A 75 3.38 -14.63 -1.84
N HIS A 76 2.75 -15.80 -1.91
CA HIS A 76 3.43 -17.02 -2.32
C HIS A 76 2.51 -17.72 -3.32
N VAL A 77 2.87 -17.68 -4.61
CA VAL A 77 2.36 -18.59 -5.65
C VAL A 77 3.50 -19.53 -6.03
N ALA A 78 4.16 -20.09 -5.01
CA ALA A 78 5.13 -21.15 -5.24
C ALA A 78 4.34 -22.44 -5.60
N PRO A 79 4.79 -23.24 -6.57
CA PRO A 79 4.21 -24.55 -6.82
C PRO A 79 4.32 -25.43 -5.58
N ASP A 80 3.40 -26.39 -5.40
CA ASP A 80 3.29 -27.25 -4.21
C ASP A 80 4.58 -28.02 -3.82
N PHE A 81 5.56 -28.10 -4.74
CA PHE A 81 6.84 -28.78 -4.57
C PHE A 81 7.99 -27.87 -4.12
N GLN A 82 7.70 -26.61 -3.78
CA GLN A 82 8.69 -25.64 -3.31
C GLN A 82 8.51 -25.37 -1.82
N ASP A 83 9.62 -25.21 -1.09
CA ASP A 83 9.61 -24.97 0.35
C ASP A 83 8.72 -23.75 0.69
N PRO A 84 7.80 -23.85 1.68
CA PRO A 84 6.92 -22.73 2.06
C PRO A 84 7.67 -21.47 2.48
N ASP A 85 8.90 -21.61 3.00
CA ASP A 85 9.76 -20.50 3.40
C ASP A 85 10.58 -19.94 2.22
N PHE A 86 10.56 -20.61 1.05
CA PHE A 86 11.16 -20.08 -0.16
C PHE A 86 10.32 -18.93 -0.71
N THR A 87 10.78 -17.70 -0.45
CA THR A 87 10.15 -16.48 -0.92
C THR A 87 11.05 -15.85 -1.98
N TRP A 88 10.75 -16.05 -3.26
CA TRP A 88 11.39 -15.27 -4.33
C TRP A 88 10.42 -14.20 -4.80
N ASP A 89 10.41 -13.07 -4.09
CA ASP A 89 9.67 -11.90 -4.54
C ASP A 89 10.39 -10.62 -4.12
N GLU A 90 10.79 -9.83 -5.12
CA GLU A 90 11.35 -8.51 -4.93
C GLU A 90 10.23 -7.48 -4.98
N VAL A 91 9.68 -7.16 -3.80
CA VAL A 91 8.73 -6.04 -3.67
C VAL A 91 9.49 -4.78 -3.30
N LEU A 92 9.57 -3.84 -4.25
CA LEU A 92 10.09 -2.50 -4.01
C LEU A 92 8.92 -1.51 -3.94
N PHE A 93 8.95 -0.60 -2.99
CA PHE A 93 7.93 0.45 -2.87
C PHE A 93 8.55 1.78 -2.45
N ARG A 94 7.91 2.88 -2.84
CA ARG A 94 8.33 4.24 -2.47
C ARG A 94 7.17 5.21 -2.44
N GLY A 95 7.35 6.31 -1.69
CA GLY A 95 6.39 7.40 -1.62
C GLY A 95 5.03 6.95 -1.09
N ILE A 96 5.02 6.16 -0.02
CA ILE A 96 3.80 5.77 0.69
C ILE A 96 3.24 7.01 1.39
N VAL A 97 2.06 7.45 0.98
CA VAL A 97 1.40 8.64 1.54
C VAL A 97 -0.08 8.35 1.76
N LEU A 98 -0.57 8.68 2.96
CA LEU A 98 -1.99 8.72 3.26
C LEU A 98 -2.50 10.15 3.11
N GLU A 99 -3.52 10.35 2.29
CA GLU A 99 -4.08 11.67 1.97
C GLU A 99 -5.60 11.70 2.18
N ARG A 100 -6.13 12.90 2.47
CA ARG A 100 -7.57 13.14 2.42
C ARG A 100 -7.96 13.49 0.99
N GLU A 101 -8.96 12.81 0.46
CA GLU A 101 -9.59 13.13 -0.82
C GLU A 101 -10.09 14.58 -0.78
N GLY A 102 -9.64 15.39 -1.76
CA GLY A 102 -9.93 16.83 -1.83
C GLY A 102 -8.76 17.77 -1.48
N ARG A 103 -7.71 17.33 -0.78
CA ARG A 103 -6.53 18.19 -0.49
C ARG A 103 -5.62 18.43 -1.71
N LEU A 104 -5.82 17.66 -2.79
CA LEU A 104 -5.03 17.73 -4.03
C LEU A 104 -5.54 18.71 -5.08
N SER A 105 -6.77 19.27 -4.98
CA SER A 105 -7.21 20.27 -5.97
C SER A 105 -6.40 21.58 -5.90
N LEU A 106 -5.71 21.81 -4.77
CA LEU A 106 -4.90 23.01 -4.53
C LEU A 106 -3.41 22.81 -4.86
N ARG A 107 -2.83 21.63 -4.61
CA ARG A 107 -1.38 21.41 -4.81
C ARG A 107 -0.99 21.17 -6.28
N SER A 108 -1.89 20.64 -7.11
CA SER A 108 -1.66 20.50 -8.55
C SER A 108 -1.78 21.82 -9.32
N LYS A 109 -2.43 22.84 -8.73
CA LYS A 109 -2.58 24.19 -9.32
C LYS A 109 -1.42 25.14 -9.01
N LEU A 110 -0.55 24.80 -8.06
CA LEU A 110 0.59 25.62 -7.63
C LEU A 110 1.89 25.33 -8.39
N LYS A 111 1.84 24.49 -9.43
CA LYS A 111 2.92 24.32 -10.42
C LYS A 111 2.42 24.72 -11.80
N ARG A 112 2.32 26.03 -12.03
CA ARG A 112 2.37 26.64 -13.36
C ARG A 112 3.28 27.85 -13.28
#